data_AF-A0A2N2N3I2-F1
#
_entry.id   AF-A0A2N2N3I2-F1
#
_cell.length_a   1.000
_cell.length_b   1.000
_cell.length_c   1.000
_cell.angle_alpha   90.00
_cell.angle_beta   90.00
_cell.angle_gamma   90.00
#
_symmetry.space_group_name_H-M   'P 1'
#
loop_
_entity.id
_entity.type
_entity.pdbx_description
1 polymer ?
#
loop_
_entity_poly.entity_id
_entity_poly.type
_entity_poly.pdbx_seq_one_letter_code
_entity_poly.pdbx_strand_id
1 'polypeptide(L)'
;MEIVIDDPQIMEYDMDDLKQRKNEGISHLENNNFKEAVNVYKKILADYPEDVESYLLLGDLYLANEDYPSAEKLYQKALSLEPNNEVIQRRVKLSALELNTHALEEIPTDSASVSKMLQDLTGRPNPVSEAEILSAASLLDNIVHAHNPAEIVARNLDQIDTLLPALIELNIRQAKNDRRFDLVNMLQALKENIESLKIETSASPNPGKNNNKIVPTTTNVSIKHVVFLVPDSENRSERINTFQSVLEKNGVEVTFADFEPDFNKSDIDLVVSFNAHVNPAMMEKMASYSAQHIPLVLDLDDDFEYMPINHPDYTNAGLGSLDKSRSYTAAMLFANLITVPGESMADHIRETGYNVEVVPFGWSKKNEQWQKNNTSRTSVNIGLIGIQGNFEDVQKYRRIIIRILREYPQTRLVVCGDPVTYKMFENVSENRRVFLPRVPDEEMPYILSQIDVLLLPLNSTPYHLVTTDRLLVQASVKGIPWIASPMPDFIRWQAGGVTAENPDEWHSYMRQFIQDQELRVSLGQAGKKHAQLREDIIIGEQWYSLVNKLVSKSNK
;
A
#
# COMPACT_ATOMS: atom_id res chain seq x y z
N MET A 1 1.95 75.29 -21.53
CA MET A 1 1.19 74.99 -20.31
C MET A 1 1.39 73.51 -20.06
N GLU A 2 2.55 73.18 -19.51
CA GLU A 2 2.86 71.84 -19.03
C GLU A 2 2.09 71.66 -17.73
N ILE A 3 1.21 70.68 -17.69
CA ILE A 3 0.67 70.19 -16.43
C ILE A 3 1.47 68.93 -16.14
N VAL A 4 2.43 69.11 -15.23
CA VAL A 4 3.08 68.06 -14.46
C VAL A 4 1.99 67.27 -13.76
N ILE A 5 1.93 65.97 -14.04
CA ILE A 5 1.33 65.00 -13.13
C ILE A 5 2.49 64.11 -12.73
N ASP A 6 2.87 64.22 -11.46
CA ASP A 6 3.89 63.42 -10.81
C ASP A 6 3.61 61.93 -10.99
N ASP A 7 4.71 61.23 -11.25
CA ASP A 7 4.90 59.80 -11.23
C ASP A 7 4.59 59.23 -9.83
N PRO A 8 3.76 58.18 -9.69
CA PRO A 8 3.98 57.15 -8.72
C PRO A 8 4.73 56.02 -9.42
N GLN A 9 6.03 55.93 -9.15
CA GLN A 9 6.91 54.82 -9.49
C GLN A 9 6.15 53.48 -9.47
N ILE A 10 5.87 52.94 -10.65
CA ILE A 10 5.43 51.55 -10.76
C ILE A 10 6.68 50.71 -10.52
N MET A 11 6.73 50.09 -9.34
CA MET A 11 7.77 49.20 -8.83
C MET A 11 8.04 48.05 -9.80
N GLU A 12 8.95 48.26 -10.74
CA GLU A 12 9.47 47.25 -11.66
C GLU A 12 10.53 46.33 -10.97
N TYR A 13 10.64 46.39 -9.64
CA TYR A 13 11.62 45.63 -8.84
C TYR A 13 11.03 44.47 -8.02
N ASP A 14 9.73 44.19 -8.12
CA ASP A 14 9.03 43.34 -7.13
C ASP A 14 8.47 42.00 -7.67
N MET A 15 8.50 41.78 -8.99
CA MET A 15 8.03 40.52 -9.60
C MET A 15 8.99 39.34 -9.40
N ASP A 16 10.28 39.62 -9.26
CA ASP A 16 11.29 38.61 -8.91
C ASP A 16 11.20 38.22 -7.42
N ASP A 17 10.88 39.18 -6.52
CA ASP A 17 10.66 38.91 -5.08
C ASP A 17 9.43 38.01 -4.88
N LEU A 18 8.28 38.36 -5.48
CA LEU A 18 7.07 37.54 -5.41
C LEU A 18 7.31 36.12 -5.92
N LYS A 19 8.01 35.98 -7.06
CA LYS A 19 8.33 34.69 -7.64
C LYS A 19 9.30 33.88 -6.77
N GLN A 20 10.30 34.53 -6.18
CA GLN A 20 11.22 33.90 -5.26
C GLN A 20 10.50 33.41 -4.00
N ARG A 21 9.65 34.25 -3.40
CA ARG A 21 8.86 33.90 -2.20
C ARG A 21 7.87 32.77 -2.49
N LYS A 22 7.28 32.70 -3.67
CA LYS A 22 6.46 31.56 -4.10
C LYS A 22 7.29 30.28 -4.18
N ASN A 23 8.48 30.33 -4.78
CA ASN A 23 9.38 29.17 -4.85
C ASN A 23 9.85 28.73 -3.46
N GLU A 24 10.09 29.66 -2.53
CA GLU A 24 10.39 29.36 -1.13
C GLU A 24 9.21 28.66 -0.47
N GLY A 25 7.99 29.16 -0.68
CA GLY A 25 6.75 28.52 -0.22
C GLY A 25 6.61 27.09 -0.75
N ILE A 26 6.84 26.86 -2.05
CA ILE A 26 6.78 25.54 -2.69
C ILE A 26 7.88 24.62 -2.14
N SER A 27 9.10 25.11 -1.98
CA SER A 27 10.20 24.32 -1.43
C SER A 27 9.93 23.90 0.01
N HIS A 28 9.27 24.75 0.81
CA HIS A 28 8.81 24.36 2.14
C HIS A 28 7.75 23.25 2.09
N LEU A 29 6.86 23.25 1.10
CA LEU A 29 5.88 22.17 0.90
C LEU A 29 6.52 20.85 0.48
N GLU A 30 7.47 20.88 -0.46
CA GLU A 30 8.20 19.68 -0.91
C GLU A 30 9.00 19.00 0.22
N ASN A 31 9.37 19.79 1.24
CA ASN A 31 10.09 19.33 2.42
C ASN A 31 9.17 19.07 3.64
N ASN A 32 7.84 19.03 3.46
CA ASN A 32 6.84 18.85 4.54
C ASN A 32 6.89 19.91 5.67
N ASN A 33 7.45 21.10 5.41
CA ASN A 33 7.56 22.20 6.36
C ASN A 33 6.34 23.13 6.25
N PHE A 34 5.17 22.62 6.65
CA PHE A 34 3.87 23.29 6.45
C PHE A 34 3.76 24.66 7.15
N LYS A 35 4.35 24.79 8.34
CA LYS A 35 4.35 26.02 9.14
C LYS A 35 5.05 27.18 8.45
N GLU A 36 6.20 26.91 7.86
CA GLU A 36 7.00 27.86 7.13
C GLU A 36 6.30 28.22 5.81
N ALA A 37 5.74 27.25 5.09
CA ALA A 37 4.98 27.48 3.86
C ALA A 37 3.76 28.41 4.08
N VAL A 38 2.93 28.14 5.11
CA VAL A 38 1.77 28.99 5.45
C VAL A 38 2.21 30.42 5.77
N ASN A 39 3.30 30.59 6.53
CA ASN A 39 3.82 31.91 6.87
C ASN A 39 4.34 32.68 5.65
N VAL A 40 4.96 31.98 4.69
CA VAL A 40 5.43 32.57 3.44
C VAL A 40 4.24 33.07 2.61
N TYR A 41 3.22 32.23 2.37
CA TYR A 41 2.03 32.63 1.60
C TYR A 41 1.20 33.72 2.29
N LYS A 42 1.13 33.73 3.64
CA LYS A 42 0.49 34.84 4.38
C LYS A 42 1.19 36.17 4.18
N LYS A 43 2.53 36.19 4.21
CA LYS A 43 3.29 37.41 3.92
C LYS A 43 3.10 37.85 2.48
N ILE A 44 3.10 36.91 1.53
CA ILE A 44 2.83 37.22 0.13
C ILE A 44 1.46 37.89 -0.02
N LEU A 45 0.40 37.37 0.62
CA LEU A 45 -0.93 37.95 0.52
C LEU A 45 -1.10 39.28 1.29
N ALA A 46 -0.21 39.57 2.25
CA ALA A 46 -0.17 40.88 2.92
C ALA A 46 0.40 41.97 2.00
N ASP A 47 1.41 41.62 1.19
CA ASP A 47 2.08 42.56 0.28
C ASP A 47 1.41 42.60 -1.10
N TYR A 48 0.88 41.46 -1.56
CA TYR A 48 0.21 41.25 -2.85
C TYR A 48 -1.20 40.67 -2.65
N PRO A 49 -2.17 41.50 -2.20
CA PRO A 49 -3.51 41.04 -1.84
C PRO A 49 -4.37 40.57 -3.01
N GLU A 50 -3.90 40.74 -4.26
CA GLU A 50 -4.58 40.32 -5.50
C GLU A 50 -3.94 39.07 -6.13
N ASP A 51 -2.93 38.46 -5.50
CA ASP A 51 -2.26 37.27 -6.05
C ASP A 51 -3.12 36.01 -5.91
N VAL A 52 -3.80 35.66 -6.99
CA VAL A 52 -4.74 34.52 -7.07
C VAL A 52 -4.07 33.20 -6.71
N GLU A 53 -2.84 32.99 -7.17
CA GLU A 53 -2.11 31.74 -6.95
C GLU A 53 -1.79 31.50 -5.47
N SER A 54 -1.40 32.53 -4.71
CA SER A 54 -1.15 32.40 -3.27
C SER A 54 -2.43 32.15 -2.47
N TYR A 55 -3.59 32.67 -2.90
CA TYR A 55 -4.87 32.29 -2.30
C TYR A 55 -5.20 30.81 -2.56
N LEU A 56 -4.90 30.29 -3.74
CA LEU A 56 -5.14 28.88 -4.08
C LEU A 56 -4.19 27.96 -3.30
N LEU A 57 -2.90 28.28 -3.23
CA LEU A 57 -1.90 27.48 -2.51
C LEU A 57 -2.16 27.50 -1.00
N LEU A 58 -2.53 28.66 -0.44
CA LEU A 58 -2.94 28.74 0.96
C LEU A 58 -4.26 27.99 1.21
N GLY A 59 -5.22 28.08 0.29
CA GLY A 59 -6.46 27.31 0.36
C GLY A 59 -6.23 25.80 0.30
N ASP A 60 -5.35 25.33 -0.58
CA ASP A 60 -4.95 23.92 -0.69
C ASP A 60 -4.29 23.44 0.62
N LEU A 61 -3.53 24.30 1.30
CA LEU A 61 -2.96 24.01 2.62
C LEU A 61 -4.01 23.87 3.72
N TYR A 62 -5.03 24.71 3.74
CA TYR A 62 -6.15 24.57 4.68
C TYR A 62 -7.01 23.35 4.35
N LEU A 63 -7.19 23.03 3.07
CA LEU A 63 -7.90 21.83 2.62
C LEU A 63 -7.17 20.55 3.09
N ALA A 64 -5.84 20.53 2.96
CA ALA A 64 -5.01 19.42 3.44
C ALA A 64 -4.99 19.27 4.97
N ASN A 65 -5.30 20.35 5.70
CA ASN A 65 -5.48 20.36 7.16
C ASN A 65 -6.94 20.14 7.58
N GLU A 66 -7.81 19.72 6.65
CA GLU A 66 -9.24 19.48 6.88
C GLU A 66 -10.04 20.71 7.37
N ASP A 67 -9.46 21.91 7.29
CA ASP A 67 -10.15 23.18 7.54
C ASP A 67 -10.84 23.64 6.25
N TYR A 68 -11.85 22.87 5.87
CA TYR A 68 -12.67 23.10 4.68
C TYR A 68 -13.33 24.50 4.68
N PRO A 69 -13.85 25.03 5.81
CA PRO A 69 -14.39 26.39 5.89
C PRO A 69 -13.39 27.48 5.51
N SER A 70 -12.14 27.40 5.97
CA SER A 70 -11.11 28.38 5.63
C SER A 70 -10.63 28.22 4.18
N ALA A 71 -10.47 26.98 3.73
CA ALA A 71 -10.10 26.66 2.35
C ALA A 71 -11.13 27.22 1.36
N GLU A 72 -12.42 26.99 1.60
CA GLU A 72 -13.50 27.48 0.75
C GLU A 72 -13.48 29.01 0.65
N LYS A 73 -13.31 29.73 1.76
CA LYS A 73 -13.28 31.20 1.74
C LYS A 73 -12.09 31.76 0.97
N LEU A 74 -10.93 31.12 1.06
CA LEU A 74 -9.74 31.49 0.27
C LEU A 74 -9.96 31.23 -1.22
N TYR A 75 -10.57 30.10 -1.57
CA TYR A 75 -10.94 29.80 -2.96
C TYR A 75 -12.04 30.74 -3.49
N GLN A 76 -13.02 31.13 -2.68
CA GLN A 76 -14.02 32.13 -3.03
C GLN A 76 -13.39 33.51 -3.24
N LYS A 77 -12.37 33.87 -2.45
CA LYS A 77 -11.60 35.10 -2.65
C LYS A 77 -10.81 35.05 -3.96
N ALA A 78 -10.14 33.95 -4.24
CA ALA A 78 -9.46 33.71 -5.52
C ALA A 78 -10.46 33.78 -6.71
N LEU A 79 -11.66 33.23 -6.54
CA LEU A 79 -12.72 33.23 -7.56
C LEU A 79 -13.29 34.64 -7.78
N SER A 80 -13.33 35.47 -6.73
CA SER A 80 -13.76 36.88 -6.88
C SER A 80 -12.77 37.71 -7.71
N LEU A 81 -11.50 37.32 -7.74
CA LEU A 81 -10.44 37.95 -8.53
C LEU A 81 -10.41 37.39 -9.96
N GLU A 82 -10.66 36.08 -10.14
CA GLU A 82 -10.79 35.42 -11.45
C GLU A 82 -12.08 34.57 -11.60
N PRO A 83 -13.23 35.21 -11.89
CA PRO A 83 -14.54 34.51 -11.87
C PRO A 83 -14.71 33.38 -12.89
N ASN A 84 -13.96 33.43 -13.99
CA ASN A 84 -14.06 32.47 -15.09
C ASN A 84 -12.98 31.37 -15.05
N ASN A 85 -12.19 31.29 -13.99
CA ASN A 85 -11.14 30.28 -13.87
C ASN A 85 -11.72 28.94 -13.41
N GLU A 86 -11.78 27.97 -14.32
CA GLU A 86 -12.34 26.64 -14.05
C GLU A 86 -11.62 25.88 -12.92
N VAL A 87 -10.32 26.12 -12.74
CA VAL A 87 -9.54 25.46 -11.68
C VAL A 87 -10.00 25.93 -10.30
N ILE A 88 -10.25 27.23 -10.16
CA ILE A 88 -10.76 27.81 -8.91
C ILE A 88 -12.18 27.32 -8.65
N GLN A 89 -13.03 27.27 -9.68
CA GLN A 89 -14.40 26.74 -9.55
C GLN A 89 -14.43 25.27 -9.13
N ARG A 90 -13.46 24.45 -9.58
CA ARG A 90 -13.32 23.05 -9.11
C ARG A 90 -12.87 22.98 -7.66
N ARG A 91 -11.90 23.80 -7.25
CA ARG A 91 -11.43 23.88 -5.85
C ARG A 91 -12.52 24.36 -4.88
N VAL A 92 -13.35 25.34 -5.26
CA VAL A 92 -14.52 25.77 -4.48
C VAL A 92 -15.55 24.63 -4.35
N LYS A 93 -15.84 23.91 -5.44
CA LYS A 93 -16.76 22.76 -5.38
C LYS A 93 -16.22 21.62 -4.52
N LEU A 94 -14.91 21.37 -4.57
CA LEU A 94 -14.24 20.37 -3.76
C LEU A 94 -14.33 20.72 -2.27
N SER A 95 -13.96 21.94 -1.87
CA SER A 95 -14.08 22.39 -0.48
C SER A 95 -15.54 22.40 0.01
N ALA A 96 -16.49 22.81 -0.84
CA ALA A 96 -17.91 22.84 -0.48
C ALA A 96 -18.54 21.43 -0.34
N LEU A 97 -18.00 20.42 -1.04
CA LEU A 97 -18.41 19.03 -0.89
C LEU A 97 -18.03 18.50 0.49
N GLU A 98 -16.82 18.84 0.94
CA GLU A 98 -16.27 18.43 2.24
C GLU A 98 -16.87 19.24 3.42
N LEU A 99 -17.33 20.49 3.19
CA LEU A 99 -17.99 21.33 4.20
C LEU A 99 -19.36 20.81 4.66
N ASN A 100 -20.05 19.98 3.87
CA ASN A 100 -21.39 19.49 4.21
C ASN A 100 -21.40 18.49 5.39
N THR A 101 -20.26 18.25 6.04
CA THR A 101 -20.13 17.40 7.24
C THR A 101 -19.75 18.15 8.51
N HIS A 102 -19.27 19.41 8.49
CA HIS A 102 -18.85 20.13 9.70
C HIS A 102 -19.06 21.66 9.63
N ALA A 103 -19.42 22.28 10.76
CA ALA A 103 -19.88 23.68 10.86
C ALA A 103 -18.76 24.73 10.77
N LEU A 104 -19.16 25.94 10.35
CA LEU A 104 -18.36 27.11 9.95
C LEU A 104 -17.49 27.74 11.06
N GLU A 105 -16.20 27.97 10.79
CA GLU A 105 -15.32 28.92 11.52
C GLU A 105 -14.84 30.09 10.63
N GLU A 106 -14.39 31.20 11.24
CA GLU A 106 -13.96 32.44 10.57
C GLU A 106 -12.51 32.36 10.02
N ILE A 107 -12.23 33.14 8.96
CA ILE A 107 -10.97 33.09 8.20
C ILE A 107 -9.76 33.43 9.11
N PRO A 108 -8.71 32.61 9.21
CA PRO A 108 -7.59 32.85 10.13
C PRO A 108 -6.62 33.86 9.52
N THR A 109 -6.92 35.14 9.69
CA THR A 109 -6.04 36.26 9.28
C THR A 109 -5.36 36.95 10.46
N ASP A 110 -5.78 36.68 11.70
CA ASP A 110 -5.18 37.24 12.91
C ASP A 110 -4.19 36.27 13.58
N SER A 111 -3.23 36.84 14.31
CA SER A 111 -2.10 36.12 14.93
C SER A 111 -2.49 35.00 15.89
N ALA A 112 -3.68 35.04 16.51
CA ALA A 112 -4.11 34.01 17.46
C ALA A 112 -4.66 32.78 16.73
N SER A 113 -5.43 32.97 15.67
CA SER A 113 -5.97 31.89 14.84
C SER A 113 -4.88 31.21 14.01
N VAL A 114 -3.86 31.97 13.55
CA VAL A 114 -2.64 31.39 12.97
C VAL A 114 -1.87 30.57 14.01
N SER A 115 -1.81 31.01 15.26
CA SER A 115 -1.11 30.28 16.33
C SER A 115 -1.79 28.96 16.67
N LYS A 116 -3.14 28.90 16.61
CA LYS A 116 -3.92 27.67 16.76
C LYS A 116 -3.69 26.72 15.59
N MET A 117 -3.78 27.19 14.34
CA MET A 117 -3.41 26.40 13.15
C MET A 117 -1.97 25.89 13.21
N LEU A 118 -1.02 26.71 13.68
CA LEU A 118 0.37 26.30 13.87
C LEU A 118 0.55 25.30 15.03
N GLN A 119 -0.31 25.34 16.04
CA GLN A 119 -0.35 24.35 17.13
C GLN A 119 -0.89 23.01 16.62
N ASP A 120 -1.92 23.03 15.76
CA ASP A 120 -2.50 21.85 15.13
C ASP A 120 -1.53 21.23 14.10
N LEU A 121 -0.81 22.07 13.34
CA LEU A 121 0.24 21.65 12.39
C LEU A 121 1.55 21.18 13.06
N THR A 122 1.80 21.49 14.34
CA THR A 122 3.06 21.12 15.03
C THR A 122 2.90 20.27 16.29
N GLY A 123 1.68 19.85 16.63
CA GLY A 123 1.40 18.78 17.58
C GLY A 123 1.95 18.92 19.01
N ARG A 124 1.75 20.04 19.72
CA ARG A 124 2.14 20.15 21.15
C ARG A 124 1.01 20.56 22.10
N PRO A 125 0.68 19.74 23.12
CA PRO A 125 0.11 20.17 24.40
C PRO A 125 1.14 20.07 25.58
N ASN A 126 0.76 20.56 26.77
CA ASN A 126 1.61 21.00 27.91
C ASN A 126 2.82 20.13 28.35
N PRO A 127 3.91 20.76 28.86
CA PRO A 127 5.09 20.05 29.36
C PRO A 127 4.85 19.29 30.69
N VAL A 128 5.37 18.05 30.76
CA VAL A 128 5.40 17.17 31.96
C VAL A 128 6.07 17.87 33.14
N SER A 129 5.47 17.80 34.33
CA SER A 129 5.96 18.50 35.53
C SER A 129 7.11 17.75 36.23
N GLU A 130 8.02 18.47 36.87
CA GLU A 130 9.12 17.87 37.67
C GLU A 130 8.61 16.94 38.80
N ALA A 131 7.43 17.20 39.35
CA ALA A 131 6.83 16.37 40.38
C ALA A 131 6.44 14.97 39.84
N GLU A 132 5.96 14.89 38.60
CA GLU A 132 5.62 13.63 37.93
C GLU A 132 6.89 12.84 37.57
N ILE A 133 7.96 13.53 37.19
CA ILE A 133 9.27 12.92 36.90
C ILE A 133 9.87 12.29 38.16
N LEU A 134 9.80 12.96 39.31
CA LEU A 134 10.27 12.42 40.59
C LEU A 134 9.44 11.21 41.05
N SER A 135 8.12 11.26 40.84
CA SER A 135 7.21 10.14 41.13
C SER A 135 7.52 8.91 40.26
N ALA A 136 7.75 9.14 38.97
CA ALA A 136 8.15 8.12 38.00
C ALA A 136 9.51 7.49 38.34
N ALA A 137 10.49 8.30 38.73
CA ALA A 137 11.81 7.82 39.16
C ALA A 137 11.72 6.95 40.43
N SER A 138 10.91 7.36 41.42
CA SER A 138 10.72 6.57 42.66
C SER A 138 10.01 5.23 42.40
N LEU A 139 9.05 5.20 41.48
CA LEU A 139 8.35 3.97 41.10
C LEU A 139 9.30 2.99 40.38
N LEU A 140 10.13 3.48 39.47
CA LEU A 140 11.16 2.68 38.79
C LEU A 140 12.18 2.11 39.78
N ASP A 141 12.67 2.93 40.70
CA ASP A 141 13.63 2.51 41.72
C ASP A 141 13.08 1.37 42.58
N ASN A 142 11.80 1.47 42.98
CA ASN A 142 11.09 0.41 43.70
C ASN A 142 10.92 -0.88 42.88
N ILE A 143 10.67 -0.79 41.57
CA ILE A 143 10.52 -1.95 40.68
C ILE A 143 11.87 -2.67 40.51
N VAL A 144 12.94 -1.93 40.28
CA VAL A 144 14.28 -2.47 40.01
C VAL A 144 14.86 -3.19 41.23
N HIS A 145 14.56 -2.71 42.44
CA HIS A 145 15.09 -3.28 43.68
C HIS A 145 14.14 -4.29 44.35
N ALA A 146 13.01 -4.63 43.73
CA ALA A 146 12.05 -5.57 44.29
C ALA A 146 12.41 -7.04 44.03
N HIS A 147 12.01 -7.90 44.97
CA HIS A 147 12.26 -9.35 44.86
C HIS A 147 11.42 -10.03 43.75
N ASN A 148 10.30 -9.43 43.35
CA ASN A 148 9.47 -9.87 42.21
C ASN A 148 8.94 -8.66 41.40
N PRO A 149 9.73 -8.16 40.43
CA PRO A 149 9.40 -6.94 39.67
C PRO A 149 8.09 -7.03 38.88
N ALA A 150 7.77 -8.19 38.31
CA ALA A 150 6.58 -8.38 37.48
C ALA A 150 5.27 -8.19 38.27
N GLU A 151 5.28 -8.55 39.56
CA GLU A 151 4.12 -8.37 40.44
C GLU A 151 3.93 -6.90 40.86
N ILE A 152 5.02 -6.15 41.06
CA ILE A 152 4.94 -4.71 41.33
C ILE A 152 4.45 -3.97 40.08
N VAL A 153 4.94 -4.34 38.90
CA VAL A 153 4.46 -3.77 37.63
C VAL A 153 2.96 -4.04 37.48
N ALA A 154 2.52 -5.29 37.62
CA ALA A 154 1.11 -5.67 37.47
C ALA A 154 0.16 -4.96 38.46
N ARG A 155 0.63 -4.62 39.66
CA ARG A 155 -0.17 -3.90 40.66
C ARG A 155 -0.21 -2.38 40.47
N ASN A 156 0.73 -1.83 39.70
CA ASN A 156 0.86 -0.39 39.50
C ASN A 156 0.66 0.02 38.03
N LEU A 157 0.06 -0.84 37.18
CA LEU A 157 -0.16 -0.59 35.75
C LEU A 157 -0.85 0.76 35.49
N ASP A 158 -1.94 1.06 36.19
CA ASP A 158 -2.66 2.34 36.03
C ASP A 158 -1.79 3.56 36.42
N GLN A 159 -0.91 3.39 37.42
CA GLN A 159 0.04 4.43 37.84
C GLN A 159 1.20 4.56 36.85
N ILE A 160 1.62 3.47 36.22
CA ILE A 160 2.65 3.45 35.17
C ILE A 160 2.11 4.14 33.91
N ASP A 161 0.87 3.88 33.50
CA ASP A 161 0.25 4.52 32.34
C ASP A 161 0.07 6.03 32.51
N THR A 162 -0.28 6.46 33.73
CA THR A 162 -0.38 7.89 34.06
C THR A 162 0.99 8.58 34.11
N LEU A 163 2.02 7.91 34.60
CA LEU A 163 3.40 8.43 34.68
C LEU A 163 4.24 8.15 33.43
N LEU A 164 3.71 7.45 32.43
CA LEU A 164 4.42 7.05 31.21
C LEU A 164 5.10 8.22 30.47
N PRO A 165 4.47 9.41 30.33
CA PRO A 165 5.14 10.56 29.74
C PRO A 165 6.34 11.04 30.56
N ALA A 166 6.25 10.97 31.89
CA ALA A 166 7.33 11.33 32.80
C ALA A 166 8.46 10.29 32.83
N LEU A 167 8.14 9.01 32.65
CA LEU A 167 9.11 7.92 32.49
C LEU A 167 9.90 8.06 31.18
N ILE A 168 9.24 8.42 30.09
CA ILE A 168 9.89 8.66 28.80
C ILE A 168 10.77 9.91 28.87
N GLU A 169 10.29 10.99 29.48
CA GLU A 169 11.07 12.22 29.69
C GLU A 169 12.31 11.96 30.57
N LEU A 170 12.19 11.15 31.62
CA LEU A 170 13.32 10.72 32.46
C LEU A 170 14.38 9.98 31.63
N ASN A 171 13.95 9.03 30.78
CA ASN A 171 14.82 8.25 29.91
C ASN A 171 15.50 9.13 28.83
N ILE A 172 14.81 10.15 28.30
CA ILE A 172 15.39 11.13 27.39
C ILE A 172 16.49 11.94 28.08
N ARG A 173 16.23 12.42 29.32
CA ARG A 173 17.22 13.18 30.10
C ARG A 173 18.46 12.36 30.41
N GLN A 174 18.28 11.09 30.77
CA GLN A 174 19.38 10.17 31.04
C GLN A 174 20.18 9.86 29.76
N ALA A 175 19.51 9.59 28.63
CA ALA A 175 20.16 9.37 27.34
C ALA A 175 20.94 10.60 26.82
N LYS A 176 20.46 11.83 27.10
CA LYS A 176 21.19 13.08 26.81
C LYS A 176 22.46 13.21 27.65
N ASN A 177 22.37 12.94 28.96
CA ASN A 177 23.54 12.94 29.84
C ASN A 177 24.57 11.88 29.43
N ASP A 178 24.10 10.73 28.93
CA ASP A 178 24.93 9.65 28.39
C ASP A 178 25.42 9.90 26.95
N ARG A 179 25.08 11.05 26.34
CA ARG A 179 25.40 11.45 24.95
C ARG A 179 24.94 10.47 23.86
N ARG A 180 23.83 9.75 24.09
CA ARG A 180 23.20 8.83 23.11
C ARG A 180 22.08 9.53 22.35
N PHE A 181 22.46 10.39 21.40
CA PHE A 181 21.51 11.27 20.69
C PHE A 181 20.52 10.52 19.77
N ASP A 182 20.91 9.36 19.23
CA ASP A 182 20.04 8.54 18.38
C ASP A 182 18.85 8.00 19.20
N LEU A 183 19.12 7.58 20.43
CA LEU A 183 18.10 7.13 21.39
C LEU A 183 17.22 8.28 21.88
N VAL A 184 17.81 9.47 22.06
CA VAL A 184 17.06 10.69 22.37
C VAL A 184 16.03 11.00 21.28
N ASN A 185 16.42 10.93 20.02
CA ASN A 185 15.52 11.19 18.89
C ASN A 185 14.40 10.16 18.81
N MET A 186 14.71 8.86 19.00
CA MET A 186 13.69 7.80 19.02
C MET A 186 12.71 7.94 20.18
N LEU A 187 13.19 8.23 21.38
CA LEU A 187 12.33 8.41 22.56
C LEU A 187 11.49 9.68 22.46
N GLN A 188 12.01 10.72 21.81
CA GLN A 188 11.29 11.98 21.59
C GLN A 188 10.18 11.81 20.54
N ALA A 189 10.43 11.05 19.47
CA ALA A 189 9.39 10.64 18.52
C ALA A 189 8.32 9.73 19.16
N LEU A 190 8.73 8.80 20.04
CA LEU A 190 7.80 7.96 20.80
C LEU A 190 6.92 8.79 21.76
N LYS A 191 7.51 9.80 22.41
CA LYS A 191 6.78 10.74 23.28
C LYS A 191 5.72 11.52 22.49
N GLU A 192 6.08 12.05 21.33
CA GLU A 192 5.18 12.78 20.44
C GLU A 192 4.01 11.88 19.96
N ASN A 193 4.30 10.61 19.65
CA ASN A 193 3.27 9.63 19.27
C ASN A 193 2.32 9.28 20.43
N ILE A 194 2.79 9.18 21.66
CA ILE A 194 1.95 8.85 22.83
C ILE A 194 1.09 10.06 23.25
N GLU A 195 1.62 11.28 23.14
CA GLU A 195 0.88 12.51 23.46
C GLU A 195 -0.25 12.78 22.45
N SER A 196 -0.09 12.37 21.18
CA SER A 196 -1.18 12.40 20.18
C SER A 196 -2.35 11.44 20.47
N LEU A 197 -2.18 10.49 21.38
CA LEU A 197 -3.19 9.45 21.69
C LEU A 197 -4.07 9.77 22.91
N LYS A 198 -3.81 10.85 23.67
CA LYS A 198 -4.52 11.15 24.94
C LYS A 198 -5.78 12.04 24.81
N ILE A 199 -6.23 12.41 23.61
CA ILE A 199 -7.41 13.31 23.45
C ILE A 199 -8.76 12.56 23.49
N GLU A 200 -8.80 11.24 23.34
CA GLU A 200 -10.07 10.51 23.46
C GLU A 200 -9.90 9.26 24.34
N THR A 201 -10.37 9.35 25.59
CA THR A 201 -11.31 8.41 26.23
C THR A 201 -11.28 8.55 27.75
N SER A 202 -12.47 8.77 28.33
CA SER A 202 -12.73 8.59 29.77
C SER A 202 -13.99 7.75 29.94
N ALA A 203 -13.85 6.49 30.36
CA ALA A 203 -14.80 5.74 31.18
C ALA A 203 -14.27 4.32 31.51
N SER A 204 -14.16 4.00 32.80
CA SER A 204 -13.83 2.67 33.35
C SER A 204 -15.09 1.79 33.50
N PRO A 205 -14.97 0.44 33.66
CA PRO A 205 -14.94 -0.12 35.04
C PRO A 205 -14.13 -1.43 35.26
N ASN A 206 -14.06 -1.80 36.55
CA ASN A 206 -13.21 -2.76 37.29
C ASN A 206 -13.43 -4.30 37.08
N PRO A 207 -12.52 -5.17 37.62
CA PRO A 207 -12.30 -6.54 37.16
C PRO A 207 -12.84 -7.67 38.09
N GLY A 208 -12.98 -8.88 37.51
CA GLY A 208 -13.24 -10.14 38.23
C GLY A 208 -12.24 -11.25 37.83
N LYS A 209 -11.59 -11.84 38.84
CA LYS A 209 -10.54 -12.89 38.77
C LYS A 209 -11.11 -14.29 38.49
N ASN A 210 -10.35 -15.18 37.82
CA ASN A 210 -9.89 -16.45 38.42
C ASN A 210 -8.95 -17.30 37.53
N ASN A 211 -8.00 -17.95 38.20
CA ASN A 211 -6.96 -18.86 37.72
C ASN A 211 -7.46 -20.30 37.47
N ASN A 212 -6.83 -21.06 36.56
CA ASN A 212 -6.02 -22.26 36.89
C ASN A 212 -5.47 -23.08 35.69
N LYS A 213 -4.14 -23.22 35.70
CA LYS A 213 -3.23 -24.37 35.42
C LYS A 213 -3.64 -25.55 34.50
N ILE A 214 -2.92 -25.62 33.35
CA ILE A 214 -2.00 -26.66 32.80
C ILE A 214 -2.32 -28.16 33.00
N VAL A 215 -2.43 -28.92 31.89
CA VAL A 215 -1.70 -30.18 31.59
C VAL A 215 -1.60 -30.37 30.05
N PRO A 216 -0.42 -30.67 29.45
CA PRO A 216 -0.31 -30.91 28.01
C PRO A 216 -0.45 -32.40 27.67
N THR A 217 -1.35 -32.72 26.74
CA THR A 217 -1.39 -34.03 26.08
C THR A 217 -1.26 -33.82 24.59
N THR A 218 -0.18 -34.36 24.03
CA THR A 218 0.12 -34.34 22.59
C THR A 218 -0.93 -35.12 21.81
N THR A 219 -1.94 -34.42 21.32
CA THR A 219 -2.86 -34.88 20.27
C THR A 219 -2.40 -34.28 18.96
N ASN A 220 -2.30 -35.10 17.91
CA ASN A 220 -2.23 -34.59 16.54
C ASN A 220 -3.55 -33.85 16.28
N VAL A 221 -3.54 -32.53 16.42
CA VAL A 221 -4.70 -31.69 16.16
C VAL A 221 -4.90 -31.61 14.66
N SER A 222 -6.01 -32.16 14.18
CA SER A 222 -6.50 -31.95 12.82
C SER A 222 -7.42 -30.75 12.86
N ILE A 223 -7.12 -29.71 12.08
CA ILE A 223 -7.99 -28.55 11.89
C ILE A 223 -9.35 -29.03 11.37
N LYS A 224 -10.45 -28.52 11.93
CA LYS A 224 -11.83 -28.85 11.55
C LYS A 224 -12.64 -27.64 11.15
N HIS A 225 -12.48 -26.49 11.81
CA HIS A 225 -13.21 -25.27 11.46
C HIS A 225 -12.25 -24.10 11.23
N VAL A 226 -12.37 -23.49 10.06
CA VAL A 226 -11.56 -22.33 9.65
C VAL A 226 -12.48 -21.18 9.30
N VAL A 227 -12.20 -20.00 9.85
CA VAL A 227 -12.93 -18.77 9.51
C VAL A 227 -12.12 -17.96 8.51
N PHE A 228 -12.74 -17.59 7.40
CA PHE A 228 -12.18 -16.66 6.43
C PHE A 228 -12.71 -15.25 6.67
N LEU A 229 -11.78 -14.30 6.84
CA LEU A 229 -12.07 -12.88 6.90
C LEU A 229 -11.69 -12.27 5.54
N VAL A 230 -12.72 -11.93 4.77
CA VAL A 230 -12.56 -11.35 3.42
C VAL A 230 -13.17 -9.95 3.43
N PRO A 231 -12.41 -8.90 3.04
CA PRO A 231 -12.84 -7.52 3.11
C PRO A 231 -13.94 -7.19 2.08
N ASP A 232 -13.94 -7.91 0.96
CA ASP A 232 -14.90 -7.80 -0.14
C ASP A 232 -15.38 -9.20 -0.55
N SER A 233 -16.64 -9.52 -0.23
CA SER A 233 -17.23 -10.82 -0.54
C SER A 233 -17.47 -11.02 -2.04
N GLU A 234 -17.60 -9.93 -2.81
CA GLU A 234 -17.88 -9.95 -4.25
C GLU A 234 -16.61 -10.09 -5.10
N ASN A 235 -15.48 -9.60 -4.61
CA ASN A 235 -14.20 -9.62 -5.33
C ASN A 235 -13.12 -10.40 -4.57
N ARG A 236 -13.17 -11.73 -4.69
CA ARG A 236 -12.27 -12.65 -3.97
C ARG A 236 -11.04 -12.99 -4.80
N SER A 237 -9.86 -12.83 -4.20
CA SER A 237 -8.58 -13.28 -4.78
C SER A 237 -8.60 -14.78 -5.11
N GLU A 238 -7.94 -15.18 -6.20
CA GLU A 238 -7.83 -16.59 -6.63
C GLU A 238 -7.18 -17.50 -5.56
N ARG A 239 -6.41 -16.89 -4.65
CA ARG A 239 -5.78 -17.55 -3.51
C ARG A 239 -6.80 -18.07 -2.51
N ILE A 240 -7.88 -17.31 -2.26
CA ILE A 240 -8.99 -17.71 -1.39
C ILE A 240 -9.63 -18.98 -1.93
N ASN A 241 -9.95 -18.99 -3.23
CA ASN A 241 -10.57 -20.13 -3.91
C ASN A 241 -9.66 -21.38 -3.88
N THR A 242 -8.36 -21.17 -4.09
CA THR A 242 -7.35 -22.23 -4.02
C THR A 242 -7.36 -22.89 -2.65
N PHE A 243 -7.27 -22.08 -1.59
CA PHE A 243 -7.16 -22.61 -0.24
C PHE A 243 -8.46 -23.24 0.27
N GLN A 244 -9.60 -22.57 0.05
CA GLN A 244 -10.92 -23.09 0.40
C GLN A 244 -11.12 -24.49 -0.18
N SER A 245 -10.79 -24.69 -1.46
CA SER A 245 -11.03 -25.96 -2.12
C SER A 245 -10.22 -27.13 -1.55
N VAL A 246 -9.03 -26.85 -1.01
CA VAL A 246 -8.21 -27.88 -0.34
C VAL A 246 -8.67 -28.13 1.09
N LEU A 247 -9.11 -27.10 1.81
CA LEU A 247 -9.71 -27.26 3.14
C LEU A 247 -10.95 -28.15 3.08
N GLU A 248 -11.90 -27.84 2.19
CA GLU A 248 -13.13 -28.61 2.00
C GLU A 248 -12.84 -30.06 1.57
N LYS A 249 -11.87 -30.28 0.68
CA LYS A 249 -11.42 -31.62 0.28
C LYS A 249 -10.89 -32.44 1.46
N ASN A 250 -10.24 -31.79 2.42
CA ASN A 250 -9.74 -32.41 3.65
C ASN A 250 -10.80 -32.51 4.76
N GLY A 251 -12.08 -32.20 4.46
CA GLY A 251 -13.19 -32.28 5.41
C GLY A 251 -13.20 -31.17 6.45
N VAL A 252 -12.50 -30.05 6.17
CA VAL A 252 -12.50 -28.85 7.00
C VAL A 252 -13.67 -27.96 6.61
N GLU A 253 -14.46 -27.54 7.58
CA GLU A 253 -15.53 -26.57 7.39
C GLU A 253 -14.95 -25.16 7.31
N VAL A 254 -15.31 -24.42 6.26
CA VAL A 254 -14.89 -23.05 6.03
C VAL A 254 -16.09 -22.11 6.18
N THR A 255 -15.99 -21.15 7.08
CA THR A 255 -17.03 -20.15 7.31
C THR A 255 -16.53 -18.76 6.92
N PHE A 256 -17.31 -18.04 6.13
CA PHE A 256 -17.05 -16.62 5.84
C PHE A 256 -17.69 -15.76 6.92
N ALA A 257 -16.91 -14.91 7.58
CA ALA A 257 -17.45 -13.97 8.54
C ALA A 257 -17.81 -12.67 7.83
N ASP A 258 -18.88 -12.68 7.05
CA ASP A 258 -19.29 -11.54 6.22
C ASP A 258 -19.73 -10.36 7.12
N PHE A 259 -20.78 -10.49 7.95
CA PHE A 259 -21.14 -9.51 8.98
C PHE A 259 -21.79 -10.18 10.20
N GLU A 260 -21.39 -9.75 11.41
CA GLU A 260 -21.70 -10.28 12.76
C GLU A 260 -21.66 -11.82 12.93
N PRO A 261 -20.61 -12.39 13.56
CA PRO A 261 -20.65 -13.79 13.91
C PRO A 261 -21.51 -14.01 15.16
N ASP A 262 -22.74 -14.47 14.94
CA ASP A 262 -23.61 -15.06 15.96
C ASP A 262 -23.14 -16.51 16.22
N PHE A 263 -21.95 -16.70 16.81
CA PHE A 263 -21.39 -18.03 17.08
C PHE A 263 -20.72 -18.15 18.44
N ASN A 264 -20.79 -19.37 18.98
CA ASN A 264 -20.01 -19.80 20.13
C ASN A 264 -18.56 -20.02 19.66
N LYS A 265 -17.68 -19.08 19.98
CA LYS A 265 -16.29 -18.98 19.49
C LYS A 265 -15.34 -20.11 19.95
N SER A 266 -15.83 -21.10 20.70
CA SER A 266 -15.03 -22.18 21.29
C SER A 266 -14.58 -23.27 20.31
N ASP A 267 -15.15 -23.31 19.11
CA ASP A 267 -14.98 -24.43 18.17
C ASP A 267 -14.12 -24.07 16.94
N ILE A 268 -13.55 -22.85 16.91
CA ILE A 268 -12.74 -22.34 15.79
C ILE A 268 -11.26 -22.71 16.00
N ASP A 269 -10.68 -23.40 15.01
CA ASP A 269 -9.27 -23.85 15.08
C ASP A 269 -8.28 -22.83 14.48
N LEU A 270 -8.73 -22.04 13.51
CA LEU A 270 -7.90 -21.12 12.74
C LEU A 270 -8.73 -20.00 12.13
N VAL A 271 -8.15 -18.80 12.06
CA VAL A 271 -8.69 -17.68 11.28
C VAL A 271 -7.68 -17.29 10.20
N VAL A 272 -8.16 -17.09 8.98
CA VAL A 272 -7.36 -16.63 7.84
C VAL A 272 -7.97 -15.34 7.33
N SER A 273 -7.20 -14.26 7.35
CA SER A 273 -7.61 -12.96 6.84
C SER A 273 -6.87 -12.63 5.56
N PHE A 274 -7.59 -12.16 4.55
CA PHE A 274 -7.04 -11.83 3.24
C PHE A 274 -7.09 -10.33 3.02
N ASN A 275 -5.94 -9.68 2.74
CA ASN A 275 -5.87 -8.23 2.48
C ASN A 275 -6.69 -7.40 3.47
N ALA A 276 -6.54 -7.71 4.76
CA ALA A 276 -7.44 -7.27 5.82
C ALA A 276 -7.55 -5.73 5.91
N HIS A 277 -6.52 -5.02 5.45
CA HIS A 277 -6.46 -3.56 5.44
C HIS A 277 -7.44 -2.89 4.48
N VAL A 278 -7.94 -3.60 3.47
CA VAL A 278 -8.90 -3.05 2.49
C VAL A 278 -10.19 -2.61 3.18
N ASN A 279 -10.60 -3.30 4.25
CA ASN A 279 -11.78 -2.97 5.03
C ASN A 279 -11.44 -2.95 6.54
N PRO A 280 -11.38 -1.77 7.18
CA PRO A 280 -11.02 -1.63 8.60
C PRO A 280 -11.84 -2.49 9.57
N ALA A 281 -13.09 -2.85 9.22
CA ALA A 281 -13.92 -3.74 10.03
C ALA A 281 -13.30 -5.14 10.21
N MET A 282 -12.36 -5.55 9.36
CA MET A 282 -11.62 -6.80 9.54
C MET A 282 -10.72 -6.75 10.78
N MET A 283 -10.24 -5.56 11.17
CA MET A 283 -9.34 -5.41 12.31
C MET A 283 -10.02 -5.70 13.64
N GLU A 284 -11.26 -5.24 13.80
CA GLU A 284 -12.06 -5.57 14.98
C GLU A 284 -12.27 -7.08 15.12
N LYS A 285 -12.52 -7.76 14.00
CA LYS A 285 -12.65 -9.23 13.95
C LYS A 285 -11.34 -9.91 14.31
N MET A 286 -10.23 -9.53 13.68
CA MET A 286 -8.90 -10.07 13.98
C MET A 286 -8.51 -9.87 15.44
N ALA A 287 -8.71 -8.67 15.99
CA ALA A 287 -8.46 -8.38 17.40
C ALA A 287 -9.29 -9.26 18.34
N SER A 288 -10.59 -9.43 18.04
CA SER A 288 -11.48 -10.32 18.80
C SER A 288 -11.00 -11.78 18.79
N TYR A 289 -10.52 -12.30 17.66
CA TYR A 289 -9.98 -13.66 17.58
C TYR A 289 -8.61 -13.79 18.26
N SER A 290 -7.76 -12.77 18.12
CA SER A 290 -6.45 -12.69 18.77
C SER A 290 -6.58 -12.70 20.30
N ALA A 291 -7.51 -11.93 20.86
CA ALA A 291 -7.80 -11.91 22.30
C ALA A 291 -8.23 -13.29 22.85
N GLN A 292 -8.80 -14.14 22.00
CA GLN A 292 -9.20 -15.51 22.33
C GLN A 292 -8.10 -16.54 22.07
N HIS A 293 -6.90 -16.09 21.68
CA HIS A 293 -5.74 -16.93 21.39
C HIS A 293 -5.99 -17.93 20.25
N ILE A 294 -6.92 -17.61 19.34
CA ILE A 294 -7.14 -18.40 18.14
C ILE A 294 -6.04 -18.05 17.14
N PRO A 295 -5.34 -19.04 16.54
CA PRO A 295 -4.30 -18.78 15.55
C PRO A 295 -4.82 -17.96 14.37
N LEU A 296 -4.06 -16.93 13.99
CA LEU A 296 -4.37 -16.01 12.91
C LEU A 296 -3.32 -16.08 11.81
N VAL A 297 -3.78 -16.28 10.58
CA VAL A 297 -2.97 -16.16 9.35
C VAL A 297 -3.42 -14.92 8.61
N LEU A 298 -2.48 -14.07 8.20
CA LEU A 298 -2.72 -12.96 7.28
C LEU A 298 -2.16 -13.33 5.91
N ASP A 299 -3.01 -13.41 4.89
CA ASP A 299 -2.60 -13.58 3.50
C ASP A 299 -2.62 -12.22 2.79
N LEU A 300 -1.48 -11.88 2.18
CA LEU A 300 -1.32 -10.70 1.33
C LEU A 300 -1.03 -11.16 -0.09
N ASP A 301 -1.79 -10.69 -1.06
CA ASP A 301 -1.63 -11.10 -2.45
C ASP A 301 -0.78 -10.14 -3.31
N ASP A 302 -0.34 -9.03 -2.72
CA ASP A 302 0.57 -8.06 -3.30
C ASP A 302 1.34 -7.26 -2.23
N ASP A 303 2.40 -6.57 -2.63
CA ASP A 303 3.17 -5.68 -1.75
C ASP A 303 2.56 -4.28 -1.72
N PHE A 304 1.73 -4.04 -0.71
CA PHE A 304 1.01 -2.78 -0.54
C PHE A 304 1.89 -1.63 -0.01
N GLU A 305 3.07 -1.93 0.56
CA GLU A 305 4.01 -0.91 1.04
C GLU A 305 4.75 -0.25 -0.12
N TYR A 306 5.18 -1.03 -1.11
CA TYR A 306 5.82 -0.51 -2.30
C TYR A 306 4.86 -0.17 -3.44
N MET A 307 3.57 -0.55 -3.36
CA MET A 307 2.59 -0.27 -4.41
C MET A 307 2.53 1.22 -4.76
N PRO A 308 2.79 1.63 -6.01
CA PRO A 308 2.85 3.03 -6.36
C PRO A 308 1.44 3.61 -6.55
N ILE A 309 1.28 4.93 -6.37
CA ILE A 309 -0.02 5.63 -6.41
C ILE A 309 -0.73 5.49 -7.77
N ASN A 310 0.04 5.37 -8.86
CA ASN A 310 -0.48 5.15 -10.22
C ASN A 310 -0.83 3.69 -10.52
N HIS A 311 -0.62 2.75 -9.58
CA HIS A 311 -1.04 1.37 -9.74
C HIS A 311 -2.58 1.32 -9.88
N PRO A 312 -3.14 0.53 -10.82
CA PRO A 312 -4.58 0.49 -11.06
C PRO A 312 -5.43 0.15 -9.84
N ASP A 313 -4.85 -0.62 -8.92
CA ASP A 313 -5.53 -1.11 -7.72
C ASP A 313 -5.20 -0.28 -6.47
N TYR A 314 -4.37 0.76 -6.57
CA TYR A 314 -3.95 1.58 -5.42
C TYR A 314 -5.12 2.22 -4.69
N THR A 315 -6.09 2.79 -5.42
CA THR A 315 -7.28 3.39 -4.81
C THR A 315 -8.08 2.39 -3.97
N ASN A 316 -8.15 1.14 -4.44
CA ASN A 316 -8.96 0.09 -3.82
C ASN A 316 -8.21 -0.62 -2.70
N ALA A 317 -6.94 -1.00 -2.91
CA ALA A 317 -6.18 -1.85 -2.01
C ALA A 317 -4.86 -1.24 -1.51
N GLY A 318 -4.41 -0.11 -2.07
CA GLY A 318 -3.21 0.58 -1.60
C GLY A 318 -3.38 1.24 -0.23
N LEU A 319 -2.25 1.66 0.36
CA LEU A 319 -2.18 2.24 1.70
C LEU A 319 -2.39 3.77 1.72
N GLY A 320 -3.03 4.33 0.69
CA GLY A 320 -3.17 5.78 0.52
C GLY A 320 -4.02 6.50 1.58
N SER A 321 -4.79 5.78 2.40
CA SER A 321 -5.51 6.36 3.54
C SER A 321 -4.92 5.91 4.88
N LEU A 322 -5.06 6.77 5.89
CA LEU A 322 -4.58 6.49 7.25
C LEU A 322 -5.24 5.23 7.84
N ASP A 323 -6.53 5.02 7.59
CA ASP A 323 -7.25 3.84 8.07
C ASP A 323 -6.73 2.55 7.45
N LYS A 324 -6.44 2.54 6.13
CA LYS A 324 -5.85 1.38 5.46
C LYS A 324 -4.43 1.12 5.96
N SER A 325 -3.61 2.16 6.11
CA SER A 325 -2.25 2.05 6.65
C SER A 325 -2.22 1.50 8.09
N ARG A 326 -3.10 2.02 8.97
CA ARG A 326 -3.25 1.53 10.35
C ARG A 326 -3.76 0.10 10.38
N SER A 327 -4.76 -0.21 9.56
CA SER A 327 -5.31 -1.55 9.47
C SER A 327 -4.27 -2.55 8.95
N TYR A 328 -3.47 -2.18 7.96
CA TYR A 328 -2.37 -3.01 7.47
C TYR A 328 -1.37 -3.34 8.58
N THR A 329 -0.88 -2.31 9.27
CA THR A 329 0.07 -2.47 10.39
C THR A 329 -0.51 -3.34 11.50
N ALA A 330 -1.77 -3.08 11.90
CA ALA A 330 -2.45 -3.85 12.93
C ALA A 330 -2.66 -5.32 12.51
N ALA A 331 -3.04 -5.57 11.25
CA ALA A 331 -3.21 -6.92 10.71
C ALA A 331 -1.92 -7.73 10.82
N MET A 332 -0.79 -7.13 10.44
CA MET A 332 0.52 -7.77 10.55
C MET A 332 0.89 -8.11 11.99
N LEU A 333 0.58 -7.21 12.95
CA LEU A 333 0.82 -7.45 14.38
C LEU A 333 -0.03 -8.57 14.96
N PHE A 334 -1.28 -8.71 14.53
CA PHE A 334 -2.16 -9.78 14.99
C PHE A 334 -1.84 -11.16 14.40
N ALA A 335 -1.18 -11.20 13.24
CA ALA A 335 -0.89 -12.43 12.53
C ALA A 335 0.17 -13.27 13.26
N ASN A 336 -0.11 -14.55 13.49
CA ASN A 336 0.90 -15.52 13.91
C ASN A 336 1.76 -16.01 12.73
N LEU A 337 1.24 -15.88 11.52
CA LEU A 337 1.89 -16.22 10.27
C LEU A 337 1.35 -15.31 9.16
N ILE A 338 2.25 -14.75 8.37
CA ILE A 338 1.92 -14.02 7.14
C ILE A 338 2.22 -14.93 5.95
N THR A 339 1.30 -15.05 5.00
CA THR A 339 1.52 -15.75 3.73
C THR A 339 1.53 -14.77 2.57
N VAL A 340 2.49 -14.94 1.67
CA VAL A 340 2.71 -14.05 0.52
C VAL A 340 3.03 -14.85 -0.75
N PRO A 341 2.78 -14.29 -1.95
CA PRO A 341 2.95 -15.01 -3.22
C PRO A 341 4.39 -15.12 -3.74
N GLY A 342 5.31 -14.27 -3.30
CA GLY A 342 6.66 -14.17 -3.87
C GLY A 342 7.76 -14.23 -2.81
N GLU A 343 8.93 -14.75 -3.18
CA GLU A 343 10.06 -14.85 -2.24
C GLU A 343 10.64 -13.47 -1.95
N SER A 344 10.71 -12.61 -2.96
CA SER A 344 11.27 -11.26 -2.81
C SER A 344 10.43 -10.39 -1.87
N MET A 345 9.10 -10.53 -1.94
CA MET A 345 8.17 -9.91 -0.98
C MET A 345 8.31 -10.53 0.42
N ALA A 346 8.45 -11.86 0.52
CA ALA A 346 8.65 -12.52 1.80
C ALA A 346 9.94 -12.07 2.50
N ASP A 347 11.03 -11.95 1.75
CA ASP A 347 12.31 -11.48 2.26
C ASP A 347 12.20 -10.05 2.81
N HIS A 348 11.56 -9.14 2.05
CA HIS A 348 11.26 -7.76 2.50
C HIS A 348 10.50 -7.74 3.84
N ILE A 349 9.42 -8.51 3.98
CA ILE A 349 8.63 -8.52 5.21
C ILE A 349 9.37 -9.24 6.36
N ARG A 350 10.14 -10.30 6.10
CA ARG A 350 10.94 -11.00 7.13
C ARG A 350 12.01 -10.10 7.75
N GLU A 351 12.60 -9.19 6.98
CA GLU A 351 13.59 -8.23 7.49
C GLU A 351 13.03 -7.33 8.61
N THR A 352 11.71 -7.11 8.63
CA THR A 352 11.02 -6.37 9.68
C THR A 352 10.70 -7.20 10.93
N GLY A 353 10.92 -8.53 10.90
CA GLY A 353 10.80 -9.44 12.03
C GLY A 353 9.53 -10.28 12.08
N TYR A 354 8.64 -10.19 11.09
CA TYR A 354 7.44 -11.04 11.03
C TYR A 354 7.75 -12.47 10.59
N ASN A 355 6.89 -13.41 11.01
CA ASN A 355 6.92 -14.79 10.56
C ASN A 355 6.21 -14.91 9.21
N VAL A 356 6.97 -15.10 8.13
CA VAL A 356 6.44 -15.08 6.75
C VAL A 356 6.82 -16.33 5.97
N GLU A 357 5.84 -16.90 5.29
CA GLU A 357 6.00 -18.08 4.43
C GLU A 357 5.46 -17.81 3.03
N VAL A 358 6.12 -18.38 2.03
CA VAL A 358 5.72 -18.20 0.62
C VAL A 358 4.70 -19.26 0.25
N VAL A 359 3.56 -18.80 -0.25
CA VAL A 359 2.56 -19.63 -0.91
C VAL A 359 2.31 -18.99 -2.27
N PRO A 360 2.89 -19.49 -3.38
CA PRO A 360 2.86 -18.77 -4.66
C PRO A 360 1.48 -18.80 -5.32
N PHE A 361 1.28 -17.93 -6.31
CA PHE A 361 0.13 -18.05 -7.20
C PHE A 361 0.21 -19.36 -8.01
N GLY A 362 -0.96 -19.95 -8.26
CA GLY A 362 -1.10 -21.16 -9.05
C GLY A 362 -2.02 -20.97 -10.24
N TRP A 363 -2.48 -22.09 -10.79
CA TRP A 363 -3.55 -22.11 -11.80
C TRP A 363 -4.47 -23.30 -11.54
N SER A 364 -5.75 -23.16 -11.88
CA SER A 364 -6.74 -24.22 -11.65
C SER A 364 -7.16 -24.89 -12.94
N LYS A 365 -7.06 -26.23 -13.01
CA LYS A 365 -7.63 -27.00 -14.13
C LYS A 365 -9.16 -26.91 -14.19
N LYS A 366 -9.83 -26.44 -13.12
CA LYS A 366 -11.28 -26.19 -13.10
C LYS A 366 -11.68 -25.11 -14.11
N ASN A 367 -10.80 -24.14 -14.39
CA ASN A 367 -11.00 -23.20 -15.48
C ASN A 367 -10.55 -23.84 -16.81
N GLU A 368 -11.51 -24.40 -17.54
CA GLU A 368 -11.29 -25.11 -18.81
C GLU A 368 -10.60 -24.25 -19.89
N GLN A 369 -10.66 -22.91 -19.79
CA GLN A 369 -10.04 -22.00 -20.75
C GLN A 369 -8.50 -22.12 -20.76
N TRP A 370 -7.90 -22.55 -19.65
CA TRP A 370 -6.47 -22.86 -19.57
C TRP A 370 -6.08 -24.00 -20.52
N GLN A 371 -6.97 -24.98 -20.72
CA GLN A 371 -6.71 -26.16 -21.56
C GLN A 371 -7.09 -25.95 -23.04
N LYS A 372 -7.82 -24.88 -23.37
CA LYS A 372 -8.16 -24.58 -24.77
C LYS A 372 -6.90 -24.22 -25.56
N ASN A 373 -6.84 -24.72 -26.79
CA ASN A 373 -5.77 -24.40 -27.72
C ASN A 373 -5.79 -22.92 -28.11
N ASN A 374 -4.60 -22.37 -28.38
CA ASN A 374 -4.46 -21.00 -28.87
C ASN A 374 -5.04 -20.89 -30.28
N THR A 375 -5.56 -19.70 -30.62
CA THR A 375 -6.11 -19.45 -31.96
C THR A 375 -4.99 -19.50 -32.99
N SER A 376 -5.15 -20.36 -34.00
CA SER A 376 -4.22 -20.37 -35.14
C SER A 376 -4.32 -19.06 -35.89
N ARG A 377 -3.16 -18.44 -36.17
CA ARG A 377 -3.06 -17.18 -36.90
C ARG A 377 -1.79 -17.17 -37.74
N THR A 378 -1.84 -16.40 -38.82
CA THR A 378 -0.71 -16.22 -39.76
C THR A 378 0.28 -15.15 -39.31
N SER A 379 -0.09 -14.34 -38.32
CA SER A 379 0.75 -13.30 -37.74
C SER A 379 1.44 -13.80 -36.47
N VAL A 380 2.52 -13.14 -36.07
CA VAL A 380 3.12 -13.35 -34.74
C VAL A 380 2.68 -12.18 -33.85
N ASN A 381 1.87 -12.45 -32.84
CA ASN A 381 1.38 -11.41 -31.94
C ASN A 381 2.31 -11.30 -30.72
N ILE A 382 2.96 -10.15 -30.56
CA ILE A 382 3.71 -9.82 -29.35
C ILE A 382 2.80 -9.07 -28.38
N GLY A 383 2.75 -9.50 -27.12
CA GLY A 383 1.80 -9.02 -26.12
C GLY A 383 2.46 -8.21 -25.02
N LEU A 384 1.96 -6.99 -24.78
CA LEU A 384 2.21 -6.21 -23.57
C LEU A 384 0.98 -6.36 -22.67
N ILE A 385 1.07 -7.27 -21.70
CA ILE A 385 -0.02 -7.65 -20.77
C ILE A 385 0.52 -7.49 -19.35
N GLY A 386 -0.31 -7.01 -18.41
CA GLY A 386 0.10 -6.86 -17.00
C GLY A 386 1.00 -5.65 -16.71
N ILE A 387 1.05 -4.67 -17.61
CA ILE A 387 1.87 -3.46 -17.51
C ILE A 387 1.04 -2.20 -17.17
N GLN A 388 -0.13 -2.40 -16.57
CA GLN A 388 -1.12 -1.34 -16.37
C GLN A 388 -0.58 -0.29 -15.39
N GLY A 389 -0.77 0.99 -15.71
CA GLY A 389 -0.22 2.11 -14.90
C GLY A 389 1.28 2.34 -15.10
N ASN A 390 2.00 1.42 -15.75
CA ASN A 390 3.46 1.40 -15.87
C ASN A 390 3.96 1.76 -17.27
N PHE A 391 3.36 2.78 -17.90
CA PHE A 391 3.69 3.17 -19.26
C PHE A 391 5.17 3.57 -19.44
N GLU A 392 5.81 4.07 -18.38
CA GLU A 392 7.23 4.45 -18.33
C GLU A 392 8.15 3.25 -18.57
N ASP A 393 7.74 2.04 -18.15
CA ASP A 393 8.50 0.82 -18.37
C ASP A 393 8.57 0.46 -19.85
N VAL A 394 7.45 0.63 -20.55
CA VAL A 394 7.36 0.40 -22.00
C VAL A 394 8.10 1.49 -22.77
N GLN A 395 8.10 2.73 -22.26
CA GLN A 395 8.71 3.88 -22.93
C GLN A 395 10.19 3.64 -23.26
N LYS A 396 10.93 2.99 -22.36
CA LYS A 396 12.35 2.61 -22.55
C LYS A 396 12.55 1.74 -23.79
N TYR A 397 11.64 0.81 -24.06
CA TYR A 397 11.75 -0.18 -25.14
C TYR A 397 10.90 0.16 -26.37
N ARG A 398 10.11 1.24 -26.32
CA ARG A 398 9.20 1.68 -27.40
C ARG A 398 9.88 1.72 -28.78
N ARG A 399 11.07 2.33 -28.88
CA ARG A 399 11.80 2.45 -30.16
C ARG A 399 12.15 1.08 -30.74
N ILE A 400 12.48 0.12 -29.88
CA ILE A 400 12.87 -1.23 -30.25
C ILE A 400 11.65 -2.01 -30.72
N ILE A 401 10.54 -1.90 -30.00
CA ILE A 401 9.26 -2.54 -30.39
C ILE A 401 8.81 -2.00 -31.76
N ILE A 402 8.87 -0.68 -31.99
CA ILE A 402 8.55 -0.08 -33.30
C ILE A 402 9.51 -0.59 -34.39
N ARG A 403 10.81 -0.71 -34.08
CA ARG A 403 11.81 -1.27 -35.01
C ARG A 403 11.48 -2.71 -35.38
N ILE A 404 11.17 -3.56 -34.40
CA ILE A 404 10.73 -4.95 -34.62
C ILE A 404 9.50 -5.00 -35.51
N LEU A 405 8.49 -4.17 -35.24
CA LEU A 405 7.30 -4.11 -36.08
C LEU A 405 7.65 -3.70 -37.52
N ARG A 406 8.62 -2.80 -37.74
CA ARG A 406 9.06 -2.45 -39.11
C ARG A 406 9.84 -3.59 -39.79
N GLU A 407 10.70 -4.29 -39.06
CA GLU A 407 11.51 -5.40 -39.56
C GLU A 407 10.67 -6.65 -39.90
N TYR A 408 9.56 -6.87 -39.18
CA TYR A 408 8.68 -8.03 -39.34
C TYR A 408 7.23 -7.60 -39.64
N PRO A 409 6.86 -7.43 -40.92
CA PRO A 409 5.52 -6.95 -41.31
C PRO A 409 4.37 -7.87 -40.87
N GLN A 410 4.62 -9.17 -40.71
CA GLN A 410 3.67 -10.17 -40.20
C GLN A 410 3.44 -10.11 -38.69
N THR A 411 4.19 -9.29 -37.95
CA THR A 411 4.05 -9.17 -36.49
C THR A 411 2.99 -8.14 -36.13
N ARG A 412 2.21 -8.39 -35.08
CA ARG A 412 1.26 -7.43 -34.50
C ARG A 412 1.56 -7.19 -33.03
N LEU A 413 1.30 -5.98 -32.56
CA LEU A 413 1.36 -5.64 -31.15
C LEU A 413 -0.02 -5.80 -30.51
N VAL A 414 -0.10 -6.49 -29.38
CA VAL A 414 -1.32 -6.59 -28.57
C VAL A 414 -1.05 -5.91 -27.24
N VAL A 415 -1.87 -4.93 -26.87
CA VAL A 415 -1.79 -4.22 -25.58
C VAL A 415 -3.06 -4.48 -24.80
N CYS A 416 -2.94 -4.92 -23.55
CA CYS A 416 -4.08 -5.23 -22.70
C CYS A 416 -4.18 -4.27 -21.52
N GLY A 417 -5.36 -3.65 -21.35
CA GLY A 417 -5.72 -2.89 -20.16
C GLY A 417 -5.08 -1.51 -20.00
N ASP A 418 -4.16 -1.11 -20.88
CA ASP A 418 -3.49 0.20 -20.81
C ASP A 418 -3.68 1.05 -22.09
N PRO A 419 -4.65 1.98 -22.09
CA PRO A 419 -4.89 2.88 -23.20
C PRO A 419 -3.72 3.85 -23.48
N VAL A 420 -2.95 4.22 -22.45
CA VAL A 420 -1.80 5.13 -22.58
C VAL A 420 -0.70 4.43 -23.35
N THR A 421 -0.34 3.21 -22.92
CA THR A 421 0.63 2.38 -23.66
C THR A 421 0.15 2.10 -25.09
N TYR A 422 -1.13 1.78 -25.30
CA TYR A 422 -1.65 1.55 -26.66
C TYR A 422 -1.49 2.77 -27.57
N LYS A 423 -1.76 3.99 -27.05
CA LYS A 423 -1.58 5.25 -27.78
C LYS A 423 -0.12 5.54 -28.12
N MET A 424 0.85 5.08 -27.33
CA MET A 424 2.28 5.26 -27.65
C MET A 424 2.68 4.70 -29.02
N PHE A 425 1.93 3.72 -29.53
CA PHE A 425 2.17 3.07 -30.81
C PHE A 425 1.22 3.57 -31.91
N GLU A 426 0.66 4.77 -31.80
CA GLU A 426 -0.24 5.35 -32.83
C GLU A 426 0.37 5.51 -34.23
N ASN A 427 1.69 5.62 -34.31
CA ASN A 427 2.43 5.65 -35.58
C ASN A 427 2.53 4.26 -36.24
N VAL A 428 2.07 3.19 -35.59
CA VAL A 428 1.90 1.86 -36.16
C VAL A 428 0.48 1.75 -36.69
N SER A 429 0.33 1.23 -37.92
CA SER A 429 -0.98 1.10 -38.57
C SER A 429 -1.97 0.30 -37.71
N GLU A 430 -3.25 0.69 -37.71
CA GLU A 430 -4.29 0.11 -36.85
C GLU A 430 -4.43 -1.41 -37.03
N ASN A 431 -4.31 -1.91 -38.25
CA ASN A 431 -4.32 -3.35 -38.56
C ASN A 431 -3.10 -4.15 -38.01
N ARG A 432 -2.16 -3.48 -37.35
CA ARG A 432 -0.96 -4.05 -36.74
C ARG A 432 -0.84 -3.83 -35.24
N ARG A 433 -1.86 -3.24 -34.63
CA ARG A 433 -1.99 -3.10 -33.19
C ARG A 433 -3.40 -3.49 -32.74
N VAL A 434 -3.50 -4.17 -31.61
CA VAL A 434 -4.77 -4.60 -31.02
C VAL A 434 -4.82 -4.11 -29.59
N PHE A 435 -5.93 -3.49 -29.22
CA PHE A 435 -6.24 -3.15 -27.84
C PHE A 435 -7.20 -4.19 -27.28
N LEU A 436 -6.88 -4.74 -26.11
CA LEU A 436 -7.78 -5.58 -25.34
C LEU A 436 -8.12 -4.86 -24.02
N PRO A 437 -9.38 -4.87 -23.57
CA PRO A 437 -9.74 -4.27 -22.29
C PRO A 437 -9.16 -5.06 -21.11
N ARG A 438 -9.13 -4.43 -19.93
CA ARG A 438 -8.90 -5.16 -18.67
C ARG A 438 -10.05 -6.14 -18.47
N VAL A 439 -9.74 -7.35 -18.05
CA VAL A 439 -10.71 -8.41 -17.73
C VAL A 439 -10.45 -8.96 -16.33
N PRO A 440 -11.44 -9.63 -15.71
CA PRO A 440 -11.22 -10.41 -14.50
C PRO A 440 -10.18 -11.52 -14.71
N ASP A 441 -9.59 -11.99 -13.61
CA ASP A 441 -8.51 -12.98 -13.65
C ASP A 441 -8.94 -14.31 -14.29
N GLU A 442 -10.21 -14.70 -14.17
CA GLU A 442 -10.76 -15.92 -14.78
C GLU A 442 -10.73 -15.88 -16.32
N GLU A 443 -10.72 -14.68 -16.91
CA GLU A 443 -10.68 -14.44 -18.35
C GLU A 443 -9.26 -14.26 -18.90
N MET A 444 -8.23 -14.19 -18.04
CA MET A 444 -6.83 -14.12 -18.47
C MET A 444 -6.39 -15.21 -19.47
N PRO A 445 -6.88 -16.47 -19.41
CA PRO A 445 -6.56 -17.47 -20.44
C PRO A 445 -6.97 -17.04 -21.85
N TYR A 446 -8.07 -16.29 -21.97
CA TYR A 446 -8.56 -15.78 -23.24
C TYR A 446 -7.67 -14.64 -23.75
N ILE A 447 -7.29 -13.69 -22.88
CA ILE A 447 -6.37 -12.60 -23.23
C ILE A 447 -5.03 -13.16 -23.68
N LEU A 448 -4.44 -14.07 -22.92
CA LEU A 448 -3.19 -14.73 -23.26
C LEU A 448 -3.31 -15.51 -24.58
N SER A 449 -4.46 -16.12 -24.85
CA SER A 449 -4.67 -16.81 -26.13
C SER A 449 -4.59 -15.89 -27.34
N GLN A 450 -4.65 -14.56 -27.19
CA GLN A 450 -4.54 -13.57 -28.29
C GLN A 450 -3.09 -13.26 -28.70
N ILE A 451 -2.09 -13.78 -27.98
CA ILE A 451 -0.66 -13.51 -28.22
C ILE A 451 0.12 -14.79 -28.50
N ASP A 452 1.33 -14.64 -29.03
CA ASP A 452 2.28 -15.71 -29.33
C ASP A 452 3.59 -15.55 -28.54
N VAL A 453 3.87 -14.33 -28.07
CA VAL A 453 5.01 -14.01 -27.20
C VAL A 453 4.55 -12.97 -26.18
N LEU A 454 4.80 -13.20 -24.90
CA LEU A 454 4.56 -12.22 -23.84
C LEU A 454 5.80 -11.35 -23.63
N LEU A 455 5.61 -10.04 -23.51
CA LEU A 455 6.65 -9.06 -23.21
C LEU A 455 6.35 -8.40 -21.87
N LEU A 456 7.33 -8.44 -20.95
CA LEU A 456 7.27 -7.78 -19.64
C LEU A 456 8.48 -6.86 -19.43
N PRO A 457 8.53 -5.73 -20.16
CA PRO A 457 9.49 -4.69 -19.89
C PRO A 457 9.09 -3.98 -18.59
N LEU A 458 9.86 -4.14 -17.52
CA LEU A 458 9.65 -3.51 -16.22
C LEU A 458 10.91 -2.73 -15.85
N ASN A 459 10.78 -1.52 -15.32
CA ASN A 459 11.90 -0.80 -14.73
C ASN A 459 12.21 -1.32 -13.33
N SER A 460 13.47 -1.17 -12.89
CA SER A 460 13.90 -1.55 -11.54
C SER A 460 13.41 -0.53 -10.51
N THR A 461 12.14 -0.63 -10.13
CA THR A 461 11.52 0.10 -9.01
C THR A 461 11.40 -0.84 -7.79
N PRO A 462 11.28 -0.32 -6.55
CA PRO A 462 11.06 -1.16 -5.38
C PRO A 462 9.89 -2.14 -5.56
N TYR A 463 8.76 -1.67 -6.08
CA TYR A 463 7.58 -2.50 -6.35
C TYR A 463 7.82 -3.62 -7.37
N HIS A 464 8.53 -3.35 -8.48
CA HIS A 464 8.81 -4.39 -9.47
C HIS A 464 9.85 -5.41 -8.98
N LEU A 465 10.73 -5.02 -8.06
CA LEU A 465 11.68 -5.95 -7.45
C LEU A 465 11.01 -6.98 -6.53
N VAL A 466 9.85 -6.66 -5.98
CA VAL A 466 9.03 -7.56 -5.16
C VAL A 466 7.84 -8.18 -5.93
N THR A 467 7.63 -7.79 -7.19
CA THR A 467 6.57 -8.33 -8.06
C THR A 467 6.74 -9.84 -8.30
N THR A 468 5.60 -10.52 -8.34
CA THR A 468 5.52 -11.99 -8.43
C THR A 468 5.55 -12.51 -9.86
N ASP A 469 5.91 -13.78 -10.02
CA ASP A 469 5.94 -14.49 -11.31
C ASP A 469 4.56 -14.96 -11.82
N ARG A 470 3.45 -14.45 -11.27
CA ARG A 470 2.06 -14.86 -11.59
C ARG A 470 1.79 -14.92 -13.09
N LEU A 471 2.13 -13.86 -13.83
CA LEU A 471 1.84 -13.80 -15.26
C LEU A 471 2.74 -14.74 -16.09
N LEU A 472 3.95 -15.05 -15.61
CA LEU A 472 4.84 -16.06 -16.23
C LEU A 472 4.25 -17.46 -16.06
N VAL A 473 3.67 -17.77 -14.90
CA VAL A 473 2.92 -19.02 -14.67
C VAL A 473 1.76 -19.11 -15.64
N GLN A 474 0.92 -18.07 -15.72
CA GLN A 474 -0.24 -18.05 -16.59
C GLN A 474 0.13 -18.21 -18.08
N ALA A 475 1.15 -17.49 -18.55
CA ALA A 475 1.68 -17.66 -19.91
C ALA A 475 2.21 -19.07 -20.15
N SER A 476 2.92 -19.63 -19.16
CA SER A 476 3.48 -20.98 -19.20
C SER A 476 2.39 -22.05 -19.31
N VAL A 477 1.27 -21.93 -18.60
CA VAL A 477 0.11 -22.85 -18.72
C VAL A 477 -0.41 -22.89 -20.16
N LYS A 478 -0.48 -21.73 -20.81
CA LYS A 478 -0.89 -21.57 -22.22
C LYS A 478 0.20 -21.92 -23.23
N GLY A 479 1.40 -22.30 -22.76
CA GLY A 479 2.56 -22.58 -23.59
C GLY A 479 3.04 -21.37 -24.39
N ILE A 480 2.87 -20.17 -23.85
CA ILE A 480 3.28 -18.91 -24.49
C ILE A 480 4.66 -18.54 -23.94
N PRO A 481 5.67 -18.43 -24.81
CA PRO A 481 6.98 -18.01 -24.37
C PRO A 481 7.00 -16.52 -23.99
N TRP A 482 7.89 -16.14 -23.06
CA TRP A 482 7.97 -14.78 -22.56
C TRP A 482 9.39 -14.19 -22.67
N ILE A 483 9.46 -12.87 -22.79
CA ILE A 483 10.67 -12.06 -22.64
C ILE A 483 10.37 -11.04 -21.53
N ALA A 484 11.18 -11.02 -20.48
CA ALA A 484 10.93 -10.18 -19.32
C ALA A 484 12.18 -9.42 -18.86
N SER A 485 11.99 -8.33 -18.13
CA SER A 485 13.10 -7.69 -17.42
C SER A 485 13.57 -8.60 -16.27
N PRO A 486 14.83 -8.52 -15.83
CA PRO A 486 15.43 -9.46 -14.87
C PRO A 486 14.95 -9.21 -13.43
N MET A 487 13.65 -9.31 -13.17
CA MET A 487 13.10 -9.22 -11.81
C MET A 487 13.44 -10.49 -11.03
N PRO A 488 13.70 -10.42 -9.71
CA PRO A 488 14.16 -11.56 -8.92
C PRO A 488 13.29 -12.81 -9.06
N ASP A 489 11.96 -12.68 -8.92
CA ASP A 489 11.04 -13.82 -9.01
C ASP A 489 10.89 -14.33 -10.46
N PHE A 490 11.10 -13.48 -11.47
CA PHE A 490 11.15 -13.92 -12.87
C PHE A 490 12.39 -14.76 -13.15
N ILE A 491 13.54 -14.39 -12.55
CA ILE A 491 14.77 -15.18 -12.62
C ILE A 491 14.59 -16.52 -11.91
N ARG A 492 13.90 -16.55 -10.75
CA ARG A 492 13.61 -17.79 -10.01
C ARG A 492 12.69 -18.75 -10.77
N TRP A 493 11.82 -18.26 -11.66
CA TRP A 493 10.90 -19.09 -12.45
C TRP A 493 11.61 -20.05 -13.42
N GLN A 494 12.74 -19.64 -14.02
CA GLN A 494 13.65 -20.49 -14.81
C GLN A 494 13.03 -21.31 -15.97
N ALA A 495 11.81 -21.03 -16.41
CA ALA A 495 11.13 -21.81 -17.44
C ALA A 495 10.23 -20.98 -18.36
N GLY A 496 10.14 -21.38 -19.63
CA GLY A 496 9.18 -20.78 -20.57
C GLY A 496 9.61 -19.49 -21.23
N GLY A 497 10.79 -18.94 -20.94
CA GLY A 497 11.21 -17.67 -21.53
C GLY A 497 12.64 -17.27 -21.17
N VAL A 498 12.95 -16.00 -21.43
CA VAL A 498 14.27 -15.41 -21.18
C VAL A 498 14.14 -14.04 -20.54
N THR A 499 15.13 -13.68 -19.71
CA THR A 499 15.28 -12.33 -19.20
C THR A 499 16.16 -11.50 -20.14
N ALA A 500 15.90 -10.19 -20.22
CA ALA A 500 16.64 -9.24 -21.04
C ALA A 500 16.87 -7.94 -20.26
N GLU A 501 18.13 -7.55 -20.10
CA GLU A 501 18.52 -6.41 -19.27
C GLU A 501 18.60 -5.11 -20.06
N ASN A 502 19.09 -5.21 -21.29
CA ASN A 502 19.42 -4.06 -22.14
C ASN A 502 18.67 -4.06 -23.48
N PRO A 503 18.54 -2.89 -24.12
CA PRO A 503 17.90 -2.75 -25.43
C PRO A 503 18.32 -3.76 -26.50
N ASP A 504 19.61 -4.10 -26.57
CA ASP A 504 20.13 -4.98 -27.63
C ASP A 504 19.69 -6.43 -27.42
N GLU A 505 19.68 -6.91 -26.17
CA GLU A 505 19.11 -8.20 -25.81
C GLU A 505 17.61 -8.26 -26.12
N TRP A 506 16.84 -7.24 -25.74
CA TRP A 506 15.42 -7.15 -26.06
C TRP A 506 15.17 -7.24 -27.57
N HIS A 507 15.95 -6.50 -28.38
CA HIS A 507 15.86 -6.56 -29.84
C HIS A 507 16.20 -7.96 -30.37
N SER A 508 17.31 -8.54 -29.91
CA SER A 508 17.80 -9.85 -30.32
C SER A 508 16.79 -10.95 -30.01
N TYR A 509 16.28 -11.02 -28.78
CA TYR A 509 15.32 -12.05 -28.37
C TYR A 509 13.97 -11.89 -29.05
N MET A 510 13.44 -10.66 -29.19
CA MET A 510 12.21 -10.43 -29.97
C MET A 510 12.36 -10.92 -31.39
N ARG A 511 13.50 -10.62 -32.04
CA ARG A 511 13.82 -11.12 -33.38
C ARG A 511 13.85 -12.65 -33.42
N GLN A 512 14.58 -13.29 -32.52
CA GLN A 512 14.68 -14.76 -32.47
C GLN A 512 13.29 -15.38 -32.28
N PHE A 513 12.50 -14.88 -31.34
CA PHE A 513 11.18 -15.42 -31.04
C PHE A 513 10.22 -15.17 -32.19
N ILE A 514 10.35 -14.10 -32.99
CA ILE A 514 9.51 -13.89 -34.17
C ILE A 514 9.89 -14.85 -35.31
N GLN A 515 11.19 -15.06 -35.53
CA GLN A 515 11.70 -15.84 -36.66
C GLN A 515 11.59 -17.35 -36.45
N ASP A 516 11.78 -17.82 -35.21
CA ASP A 516 11.90 -19.24 -34.89
C ASP A 516 10.64 -19.75 -34.17
N GLN A 517 9.78 -20.44 -34.91
CA GLN A 517 8.59 -21.07 -34.35
C GLN A 517 8.93 -22.30 -33.49
N GLU A 518 9.96 -23.07 -33.84
CA GLU A 518 10.35 -24.26 -33.08
C GLU A 518 10.87 -23.86 -31.69
N LEU A 519 11.65 -22.77 -31.62
CA LEU A 519 12.08 -22.17 -30.37
C LEU A 519 10.89 -21.76 -29.50
N ARG A 520 9.90 -21.05 -30.08
CA ARG A 520 8.69 -20.66 -29.33
C ARG A 520 7.95 -21.87 -28.77
N VAL A 521 7.80 -22.92 -29.58
CA VAL A 521 7.13 -24.17 -29.16
C VAL A 521 7.93 -24.88 -28.07
N SER A 522 9.25 -24.97 -28.22
CA SER A 522 10.15 -25.60 -27.24
C SER A 522 10.11 -24.90 -25.88
N LEU A 523 10.24 -23.57 -25.87
CA LEU A 523 10.12 -22.76 -24.66
C LEU A 523 8.72 -22.88 -24.06
N GLY A 524 7.67 -22.74 -24.87
CA GLY A 524 6.29 -22.91 -24.42
C GLY A 524 6.03 -24.27 -23.77
N GLN A 525 6.58 -25.36 -24.32
CA GLN A 525 6.49 -26.70 -23.72
C GLN A 525 7.26 -26.81 -22.40
N ALA A 526 8.46 -26.23 -22.31
CA ALA A 526 9.23 -26.18 -21.08
C ALA A 526 8.48 -25.42 -19.98
N GLY A 527 7.92 -24.25 -20.32
CA GLY A 527 7.05 -23.48 -19.44
C GLY A 527 5.83 -24.29 -18.99
N LYS A 528 5.10 -24.92 -19.92
CA LYS A 528 3.91 -25.71 -19.60
C LYS A 528 4.20 -26.86 -18.65
N LYS A 529 5.34 -27.55 -18.84
CA LYS A 529 5.79 -28.62 -17.93
C LYS A 529 6.08 -28.07 -16.54
N HIS A 530 6.76 -26.92 -16.44
CA HIS A 530 7.07 -26.30 -15.16
C HIS A 530 5.81 -25.80 -14.43
N ALA A 531 4.87 -25.19 -15.15
CA ALA A 531 3.60 -24.72 -14.62
C ALA A 531 2.76 -25.82 -13.96
N GLN A 532 2.90 -27.10 -14.37
CA GLN A 532 2.21 -28.22 -13.71
C GLN A 532 2.58 -28.36 -12.23
N LEU A 533 3.73 -27.84 -11.80
CA LEU A 533 4.15 -27.85 -10.39
C LEU A 533 3.36 -26.85 -9.53
N ARG A 534 2.63 -25.91 -10.16
CA ARG A 534 1.81 -24.88 -9.51
C ARG A 534 0.32 -25.02 -9.82
N GLU A 535 -0.16 -26.24 -10.05
CA GLU A 535 -1.61 -26.46 -10.06
C GLU A 535 -2.19 -26.17 -8.68
N ASP A 536 -3.40 -25.60 -8.63
CA ASP A 536 -4.05 -25.10 -7.41
C ASP A 536 -4.07 -26.13 -6.27
N ILE A 537 -4.30 -27.40 -6.57
CA ILE A 537 -4.29 -28.48 -5.58
C ILE A 537 -2.92 -28.66 -4.94
N ILE A 538 -1.83 -28.51 -5.70
CA ILE A 538 -0.47 -28.72 -5.17
C ILE A 538 -0.15 -27.58 -4.20
N ILE A 539 -0.44 -26.34 -4.61
CA ILE A 539 -0.22 -25.15 -3.79
C ILE A 539 -1.10 -25.18 -2.54
N GLY A 540 -2.39 -25.50 -2.69
CA GLY A 540 -3.31 -25.56 -1.56
C GLY A 540 -2.94 -26.65 -0.54
N GLU A 541 -2.39 -27.80 -0.97
CA GLU A 541 -1.91 -28.84 -0.05
C GLU A 541 -0.64 -28.41 0.71
N GLN A 542 0.25 -27.64 0.06
CA GLN A 542 1.39 -27.01 0.74
C GLN A 542 0.91 -26.02 1.79
N TRP A 543 -0.06 -25.17 1.44
CA TRP A 543 -0.68 -24.22 2.36
C TRP A 543 -1.38 -24.92 3.52
N TYR A 544 -2.12 -26.00 3.25
CA TYR A 544 -2.76 -26.82 4.27
C TYR A 544 -1.76 -27.43 5.25
N SER A 545 -0.63 -27.95 4.74
CA SER A 545 0.45 -28.46 5.61
C SER A 545 1.04 -27.36 6.49
N LEU A 546 1.20 -26.16 5.94
CA LEU A 546 1.73 -25.00 6.65
C LEU A 546 0.81 -24.58 7.81
N VAL A 547 -0.49 -24.45 7.58
CA VAL A 547 -1.42 -24.04 8.64
C VAL A 547 -1.59 -25.13 9.73
N ASN A 548 -1.54 -26.41 9.37
CA ASN A 548 -1.55 -27.49 10.36
C ASN A 548 -0.31 -27.45 11.29
N LYS A 549 0.86 -27.08 10.75
CA LYS A 549 2.07 -26.87 11.56
C LYS A 549 1.91 -25.67 12.50
N LEU A 550 1.22 -24.61 12.07
CA LEU A 550 0.93 -23.46 12.91
C LEU A 550 0.00 -23.85 14.07
N VAL A 551 -1.15 -24.44 13.78
CA VAL A 551 -2.15 -24.83 14.79
C VAL A 551 -1.60 -25.86 15.78
N SER A 552 -0.79 -26.81 15.32
CA SER A 552 -0.14 -27.80 16.21
C SER A 552 0.95 -27.21 17.12
N LYS A 553 1.54 -26.06 16.78
CA LYS A 553 2.44 -25.31 17.67
C LYS A 553 1.66 -24.51 18.71
N SER A 554 0.55 -23.88 18.32
CA SER A 554 -0.26 -23.07 19.24
C SER A 554 -0.97 -23.89 20.33
N ASN A 555 -1.23 -25.18 20.08
CA ASN A 555 -1.82 -26.11 21.04
C ASN A 555 -0.83 -26.75 22.03
N LYS A 556 0.46 -26.42 21.94
CA LYS A 556 1.52 -26.88 22.86
C LYS A 556 1.91 -25.75 23.80
#